data_AF-E1QQG8-F1
#
_entry.id   AF-E1QQG8-F1
#
_cell.length_a   1.000
_cell.length_b   1.000
_cell.length_c   1.000
_cell.angle_alpha   90.00
_cell.angle_beta   90.00
_cell.angle_gamma   90.00
#
_symmetry.space_group_name_H-M   'P 1'
#
loop_
_entity.id
_entity.type
_entity.pdbx_description
1 polymer ?
#
loop_
_entity_poly.entity_id
_entity_poly.type
_entity_poly.pdbx_seq_one_letter_code
_entity_poly.pdbx_strand_id
1 'polypeptide(L)'
;MSIGVRPRILLDTTYLLPIVGINVKGIDEVLIVLSRMRRRFKAEFYYTQYNIIEILGKLSRLNYDEDTVMRGLKVINDEFILTEPTIDGYVKALRLKRKGFNDLIDLLLYATAVTRNLKLLTRDKNLIQFLTHEGEPVNNILPEEDLLGNA
;
A
#
# COMPACT_ATOMS: atom_id res chain seq x y z
N MET A 1 -20.12 -21.68 6.90
CA MET A 1 -19.88 -20.73 5.80
C MET A 1 -20.12 -19.34 6.35
N SER A 2 -19.07 -18.60 6.73
CA SER A 2 -19.26 -17.25 7.28
C SER A 2 -19.50 -16.26 6.15
N ILE A 3 -20.41 -15.33 6.40
CA ILE A 3 -20.82 -14.23 5.53
C ILE A 3 -19.57 -13.50 5.02
N GLY A 4 -19.38 -13.49 3.70
CA GLY A 4 -18.16 -13.10 3.02
C GLY A 4 -17.76 -11.64 3.26
N VAL A 5 -16.78 -11.44 4.14
CA VAL A 5 -16.14 -10.13 4.33
C VAL A 5 -15.32 -9.82 3.08
N ARG A 6 -15.59 -8.68 2.44
CA ARG A 6 -14.79 -8.19 1.32
C ARG A 6 -13.39 -7.82 1.84
N PRO A 7 -12.29 -8.33 1.25
CA PRO A 7 -10.96 -7.91 1.64
C PRO A 7 -10.79 -6.40 1.46
N ARG A 8 -10.24 -5.71 2.47
CA ARG A 8 -9.96 -4.27 2.45
C ARG A 8 -8.46 -4.06 2.57
N ILE A 9 -7.82 -3.67 1.47
CA ILE A 9 -6.36 -3.70 1.33
C ILE A 9 -5.86 -2.30 1.02
N LEU A 10 -4.98 -1.76 1.88
CA LEU A 10 -4.20 -0.57 1.59
C LEU A 10 -2.97 -0.97 0.78
N LEU A 11 -2.77 -0.33 -0.37
CA LEU A 11 -1.63 -0.62 -1.22
C LEU A 11 -0.43 0.25 -0.81
N ASP A 12 0.71 -0.40 -0.62
CA ASP A 12 2.02 0.25 -0.71
C ASP A 12 2.19 0.88 -2.10
N THR A 13 2.88 2.01 -2.15
CA THR A 13 3.16 2.78 -3.37
C THR A 13 3.72 1.90 -4.48
N THR A 14 4.52 0.89 -4.14
CA THR A 14 5.13 -0.06 -5.08
C THR A 14 4.12 -0.66 -6.07
N TYR A 15 2.90 -0.95 -5.63
CA TYR A 15 1.86 -1.57 -6.47
C TYR A 15 1.05 -0.57 -7.30
N LEU A 16 1.20 0.73 -7.04
CA LEU A 16 0.56 1.82 -7.78
C LEU A 16 1.48 2.37 -8.89
N LEU A 17 2.79 2.22 -8.76
CA LEU A 17 3.80 2.71 -9.72
C LEU A 17 3.57 2.27 -11.18
N PRO A 18 3.21 1.01 -11.48
CA PRO A 18 2.95 0.59 -12.87
C PRO A 18 1.79 1.34 -13.52
N ILE A 19 0.81 1.76 -12.73
CA ILE A 19 -0.38 2.46 -13.22
C ILE A 19 0.01 3.83 -13.82
N VAL A 20 1.06 4.45 -13.29
CA VAL A 20 1.60 5.74 -13.75
C VAL A 20 2.82 5.58 -14.67
N GLY A 21 3.05 4.38 -15.20
CA GLY A 21 4.11 4.12 -16.18
C GLY A 21 5.50 3.84 -15.60
N ILE A 22 5.64 3.65 -14.29
CA ILE A 22 6.91 3.25 -13.67
C ILE A 22 7.00 1.73 -13.61
N ASN A 23 7.99 1.17 -14.30
CA ASN A 23 8.25 -0.27 -14.27
C ASN A 23 8.83 -0.72 -12.92
N VAL A 24 8.25 -1.75 -12.32
CA VAL A 24 8.72 -2.36 -11.07
C VAL A 24 8.97 -3.84 -11.32
N LYS A 25 10.17 -4.32 -11.01
CA LYS A 25 10.53 -5.72 -11.23
C LYS A 25 9.85 -6.65 -10.21
N GLY A 26 9.34 -7.77 -10.71
CA GLY A 26 8.91 -8.90 -9.89
C GLY A 26 7.60 -8.68 -9.14
N ILE A 27 6.66 -7.91 -9.71
CA ILE A 27 5.32 -7.71 -9.14
C ILE A 27 4.20 -8.23 -10.04
N ASP A 28 4.51 -8.74 -11.24
CA ASP A 28 3.51 -9.12 -12.25
C ASP A 28 2.52 -10.17 -11.71
N GLU A 29 3.03 -11.19 -11.02
CA GLU A 29 2.22 -12.24 -10.39
C GLU A 29 1.28 -11.66 -9.32
N VAL A 30 1.78 -10.72 -8.52
CA VAL A 30 0.99 -10.05 -7.48
C VAL A 30 -0.13 -9.22 -8.12
N LEU A 31 0.16 -8.46 -9.18
CA LEU A 31 -0.86 -7.68 -9.91
C LEU A 31 -1.96 -8.59 -10.50
N ILE A 32 -1.60 -9.78 -10.98
CA ILE A 32 -2.57 -10.79 -11.45
C ILE A 32 -3.45 -11.26 -10.29
N VAL A 33 -2.87 -11.54 -9.12
CA VAL A 33 -3.62 -11.94 -7.91
C VAL A 33 -4.57 -10.83 -7.47
N LEU A 34 -4.11 -9.58 -7.37
CA LEU A 34 -4.96 -8.42 -7.02
C LEU A 34 -6.13 -8.26 -7.99
N SER A 35 -5.87 -8.43 -9.29
CA SER A 35 -6.90 -8.39 -10.34
C SER A 35 -7.93 -9.52 -10.20
N ARG A 36 -7.51 -10.72 -9.77
CA ARG A 36 -8.42 -11.83 -9.46
C ARG A 36 -9.22 -11.55 -8.19
N MET A 37 -8.59 -11.00 -7.15
CA MET A 37 -9.25 -10.65 -5.89
C MET A 37 -10.35 -9.61 -6.09
N ARG A 38 -10.10 -8.59 -6.91
CA ARG A 38 -11.09 -7.57 -7.28
C ARG A 38 -12.33 -8.21 -7.90
N ARG A 39 -12.13 -9.07 -8.90
CA ARG A 39 -13.22 -9.68 -9.69
C ARG A 39 -13.99 -10.75 -8.92
N ARG A 40 -13.30 -11.62 -8.17
CA ARG A 40 -13.91 -12.80 -7.51
C ARG A 40 -14.42 -12.49 -6.12
N PHE A 41 -13.67 -11.72 -5.33
CA PHE A 41 -13.96 -11.47 -3.92
C PHE A 41 -14.46 -10.05 -3.63
N LYS A 42 -14.61 -9.24 -4.69
CA LYS A 42 -15.00 -7.81 -4.58
C LYS A 42 -14.10 -7.07 -3.59
N ALA A 43 -12.80 -7.39 -3.61
CA ALA A 43 -11.82 -6.73 -2.76
C ALA A 43 -11.80 -5.22 -3.02
N GLU A 44 -11.72 -4.46 -1.95
CA GLU A 44 -11.59 -3.01 -1.96
C GLU A 44 -10.11 -2.65 -1.78
N PHE A 45 -9.59 -1.85 -2.71
CA PHE A 45 -8.22 -1.38 -2.66
C PHE A 45 -8.19 0.10 -2.29
N TYR A 46 -7.35 0.43 -1.34
CA TYR A 46 -7.21 1.75 -0.76
C TYR A 46 -5.82 2.32 -1.10
N TYR A 47 -5.75 3.64 -1.14
CA TYR A 47 -4.51 4.42 -1.22
C TYR A 47 -4.64 5.68 -0.36
N THR A 48 -3.53 6.38 -0.13
CA THR A 48 -3.49 7.66 0.58
C THR A 48 -2.89 8.76 -0.29
N GLN A 49 -3.08 10.02 0.09
CA GLN A 49 -2.36 11.14 -0.49
C GLN A 49 -0.83 10.99 -0.41
N TYR A 50 -0.31 10.23 0.57
CA TYR A 50 1.13 10.00 0.71
C TYR A 50 1.70 9.10 -0.38
N ASN A 51 0.90 8.15 -0.89
CA ASN A 51 1.29 7.37 -2.06
C ASN A 51 1.49 8.30 -3.28
N ILE A 52 0.62 9.30 -3.45
CA ILE A 52 0.74 10.28 -4.53
C ILE A 52 2.00 11.13 -4.37
N ILE A 53 2.29 11.60 -3.16
CA ILE A 53 3.54 12.34 -2.87
C ILE A 53 4.76 11.50 -3.25
N GLU A 54 4.79 10.23 -2.88
CA GLU A 54 5.90 9.33 -3.18
C GLU A 54 6.01 9.02 -4.69
N ILE A 55 4.89 8.81 -5.37
CA ILE A 55 4.82 8.66 -6.84
C ILE A 55 5.44 9.88 -7.53
N LEU A 56 5.01 11.09 -7.17
CA LEU A 56 5.54 12.32 -7.76
C LEU A 56 7.03 12.50 -7.46
N GLY A 57 7.47 12.16 -6.24
CA GLY A 57 8.87 12.15 -5.86
C GLY A 57 9.71 11.19 -6.72
N LYS A 58 9.20 10.00 -7.03
CA LYS A 58 9.85 9.02 -7.92
C LYS A 58 9.87 9.52 -9.37
N LEU A 59 8.75 9.98 -9.90
CA LEU A 59 8.64 10.50 -11.28
C LEU A 59 9.57 11.69 -11.52
N SER A 60 9.75 12.58 -10.53
CA SER A 60 10.64 13.75 -10.65
C SER A 60 12.11 13.41 -10.92
N ARG A 61 12.52 12.15 -10.69
CA ARG A 61 13.89 11.65 -10.87
C ARG A 61 14.04 10.74 -12.09
N LEU A 62 12.97 10.54 -12.85
CA LEU A 62 12.89 9.62 -13.98
C LEU A 62 12.43 10.38 -15.22
N ASN A 63 12.71 9.83 -16.40
CA ASN A 63 11.99 10.23 -17.60
C ASN A 63 10.58 9.64 -17.54
N TYR A 64 9.58 10.47 -17.76
CA TYR A 64 8.17 10.07 -17.76
C TYR A 64 7.42 10.69 -18.93
N ASP A 65 6.31 10.05 -19.30
CA ASP A 65 5.35 10.57 -20.27
C ASP A 65 4.17 11.19 -19.51
N GLU A 66 3.96 12.50 -19.65
CA GLU A 66 2.92 13.25 -18.92
C GLU A 66 1.52 12.66 -19.15
N ASP A 67 1.23 12.25 -20.38
CA ASP A 67 -0.05 11.65 -20.76
C ASP A 67 -0.30 10.31 -20.05
N THR A 68 0.73 9.48 -19.93
CA THR A 68 0.69 8.23 -19.18
C THR A 68 0.51 8.47 -17.68
N VAL A 69 1.22 9.45 -17.11
CA VAL A 69 1.05 9.83 -15.70
C VAL A 69 -0.37 10.33 -15.45
N MET A 70 -0.89 11.21 -16.30
CA MET A 70 -2.25 11.75 -16.19
C MET A 70 -3.31 10.63 -16.22
N ARG A 71 -3.23 9.73 -17.20
CA ARG A 71 -4.13 8.56 -17.28
C ARG A 71 -4.00 7.67 -16.05
N GLY A 72 -2.78 7.43 -15.59
CA GLY A 72 -2.51 6.61 -14.42
C GLY A 72 -3.09 7.18 -13.14
N LEU A 73 -2.89 8.47 -12.89
CA LEU A 73 -3.47 9.17 -11.73
C LEU A 73 -5.00 9.15 -11.77
N LYS A 74 -5.60 9.31 -12.95
CA LYS A 74 -7.05 9.17 -13.13
C LYS A 74 -7.54 7.77 -12.77
N VAL A 75 -6.84 6.72 -13.22
CA VAL A 75 -7.15 5.33 -12.85
C VAL A 75 -7.04 5.14 -11.33
N ILE A 76 -5.99 5.66 -10.69
CA ILE A 76 -5.85 5.58 -9.22
C ILE A 76 -7.05 6.23 -8.52
N ASN A 77 -7.46 7.42 -8.97
CA ASN A 77 -8.57 8.16 -8.38
C ASN A 77 -9.93 7.47 -8.60
N ASP A 78 -10.16 6.91 -9.79
CA ASP A 78 -11.47 6.37 -10.18
C ASP A 78 -11.68 4.93 -9.67
N GLU A 79 -10.60 4.15 -9.54
CA GLU A 79 -10.68 2.70 -9.28
C GLU A 79 -10.36 2.30 -7.83
N PHE A 80 -9.73 3.18 -7.05
CA PHE A 80 -9.26 2.92 -5.68
C PHE A 80 -9.91 3.89 -4.68
N ILE A 81 -9.98 3.47 -3.41
CA ILE A 81 -10.61 4.24 -2.35
C ILE A 81 -9.56 5.10 -1.64
N LEU A 82 -9.69 6.42 -1.72
CA LEU A 82 -8.85 7.33 -0.95
C LEU A 82 -9.14 7.20 0.55
N THR A 83 -8.09 7.05 1.35
CA THR A 83 -8.15 7.10 2.81
C THR A 83 -6.99 7.93 3.36
N GLU A 84 -7.11 8.33 4.61
CA GLU A 84 -6.09 9.12 5.31
C GLU A 84 -5.81 8.56 6.72
N PRO A 85 -4.63 8.82 7.29
CA PRO A 85 -4.34 8.51 8.68
C PRO A 85 -5.36 9.16 9.61
N THR A 86 -5.75 8.45 10.67
CA THR A 86 -6.46 9.05 11.80
C THR A 86 -5.50 9.91 12.63
N ILE A 87 -6.02 10.71 13.58
CA ILE A 87 -5.17 11.43 14.56
C ILE A 87 -4.25 10.46 15.30
N ASP A 88 -4.79 9.32 15.76
CA ASP A 88 -4.00 8.26 16.39
C ASP A 88 -2.98 7.65 15.42
N GLY A 89 -3.31 7.57 14.14
CA GLY A 89 -2.41 7.14 13.07
C GLY A 89 -1.20 8.06 12.93
N TYR A 90 -1.42 9.38 12.91
CA TYR A 90 -0.32 10.36 12.89
C TYR A 90 0.58 10.26 14.12
N VAL A 91 -0.02 10.18 15.31
CA VAL A 91 0.73 10.05 16.58
C VAL A 91 1.53 8.75 16.61
N LYS A 92 0.95 7.63 16.13
CA LYS A 92 1.63 6.35 16.02
C LYS A 92 2.83 6.42 15.06
N ALA A 93 2.65 6.99 13.87
CA ALA A 93 3.74 7.14 12.90
C ALA A 93 4.89 7.98 13.49
N LEU A 94 4.57 9.09 14.18
CA LEU A 94 5.57 9.90 14.87
C LEU A 94 6.34 9.11 15.95
N ARG A 95 5.63 8.31 16.75
CA ARG A 95 6.26 7.46 17.78
C ARG A 95 7.23 6.45 17.17
N LEU A 96 6.83 5.79 16.08
CA LEU A 96 7.66 4.81 15.39
C LEU A 96 8.87 5.45 14.71
N LYS A 97 8.69 6.65 14.15
CA LYS A 97 9.78 7.45 13.59
C LYS A 97 10.85 7.77 14.65
N ARG A 98 10.43 8.09 15.87
CA ARG A 98 11.34 8.31 17.01
C ARG A 98 12.04 7.03 17.50
N LYS A 99 11.44 5.86 17.27
CA LYS A 99 12.04 4.55 17.57
C LYS A 99 13.08 4.10 16.53
N GLY A 100 13.23 4.83 15.43
CA GLY A 100 14.38 4.69 14.53
C GLY A 100 14.07 4.26 13.10
N PHE A 101 12.81 4.04 12.73
CA PHE A 101 12.49 3.75 11.33
C PHE A 101 12.45 5.02 10.48
N ASN A 102 13.19 5.01 9.38
CA ASN A 102 13.50 6.25 8.66
C ASN A 102 12.45 6.69 7.65
N ASP A 103 11.71 5.79 7.03
CA ASP A 103 10.71 6.19 6.06
C ASP A 103 9.40 6.58 6.76
N LEU A 104 9.06 7.87 6.70
CA LEU A 104 7.84 8.38 7.34
C LEU A 104 6.58 7.98 6.55
N ILE A 105 6.67 7.86 5.22
CA ILE A 105 5.52 7.50 4.39
C ILE A 105 5.12 6.06 4.70
N ASP A 106 6.08 5.14 4.79
CA ASP A 106 5.81 3.75 5.17
C ASP A 106 5.16 3.64 6.55
N LEU A 107 5.62 4.43 7.52
CA LEU A 107 5.03 4.48 8.85
C LEU A 107 3.60 5.04 8.83
N LEU A 108 3.32 6.04 7.98
CA LEU A 108 1.98 6.59 7.81
C LEU A 108 1.05 5.58 7.15
N LEU A 109 1.51 4.82 6.15
CA LEU A 109 0.74 3.74 5.52
C LEU A 109 0.42 2.64 6.54
N TYR A 110 1.43 2.18 7.29
CA TYR A 110 1.23 1.20 8.37
C TYR A 110 0.23 1.69 9.43
N ALA A 111 0.44 2.90 9.95
CA ALA A 111 -0.43 3.44 10.99
C ALA A 111 -1.87 3.68 10.49
N THR A 112 -2.03 4.04 9.21
CA THR A 112 -3.33 4.12 8.55
C THR A 112 -3.99 2.75 8.50
N ALA A 113 -3.26 1.71 8.07
CA ALA A 113 -3.81 0.36 7.99
C ALA A 113 -4.28 -0.15 9.36
N VAL A 114 -3.50 0.06 10.42
CA VAL A 114 -3.89 -0.33 11.78
C VAL A 114 -5.14 0.43 12.23
N THR A 115 -5.12 1.76 12.15
CA THR A 115 -6.21 2.58 12.73
C THR A 115 -7.50 2.56 11.91
N ARG A 116 -7.44 2.18 10.63
CA ARG A 116 -8.60 2.01 9.74
C ARG A 116 -9.04 0.54 9.58
N ASN A 117 -8.37 -0.39 10.27
CA ASN A 117 -8.58 -1.83 10.15
C ASN A 117 -8.51 -2.33 8.69
N LEU A 118 -7.41 -1.98 8.00
CA LEU A 118 -7.06 -2.42 6.65
C LEU A 118 -5.89 -3.40 6.71
N LYS A 119 -5.72 -4.18 5.64
CA LYS A 119 -4.50 -4.94 5.40
C LYS A 119 -3.54 -4.11 4.54
N LEU A 120 -2.37 -3.73 5.06
CA LEU A 120 -1.31 -3.11 4.27
C LEU A 120 -0.59 -4.18 3.47
N LEU A 121 -0.77 -4.16 2.15
CA LEU A 121 0.04 -4.98 1.25
C LEU A 121 1.37 -4.28 1.00
N THR A 122 2.46 -4.90 1.45
CA THR A 122 3.83 -4.38 1.26
C THR A 122 4.80 -5.54 1.02
N ARG A 123 5.92 -5.21 0.38
CA ARG A 123 7.07 -6.10 0.22
C ARG A 123 8.30 -5.66 1.02
N ASP A 124 8.19 -4.58 1.80
CA ASP A 124 9.31 -4.09 2.60
C ASP A 124 9.53 -4.96 3.85
N LYS A 125 10.51 -5.86 3.74
CA LYS A 125 10.91 -6.74 4.83
C LYS A 125 11.52 -5.97 6.01
N ASN A 126 12.14 -4.81 5.76
CA ASN A 126 12.74 -4.00 6.83
C ASN A 126 11.65 -3.38 7.71
N LEU A 127 10.58 -2.84 7.10
CA LEU A 127 9.40 -2.37 7.83
C LEU A 127 8.80 -3.49 8.69
N ILE A 128 8.58 -4.68 8.11
CA ILE A 128 7.97 -5.82 8.84
C ILE A 128 8.83 -6.23 10.03
N GLN A 129 10.15 -6.35 9.84
CA GLN A 129 11.09 -6.69 10.91
C GLN A 129 11.11 -5.63 12.00
N PHE A 130 11.15 -4.35 11.63
CA PHE A 130 11.10 -3.23 12.57
C PHE A 130 9.81 -3.25 13.40
N LEU A 131 8.65 -3.40 12.77
CA LEU A 131 7.36 -3.46 13.47
C LEU A 131 7.30 -4.65 14.43
N THR A 132 7.78 -5.82 13.99
CA THR A 132 7.86 -7.02 14.83
C THR A 132 8.74 -6.78 16.06
N HIS A 133 9.92 -6.17 15.87
CA HIS A 133 10.83 -5.83 16.96
C HIS A 133 10.22 -4.84 17.96
N GLU A 134 9.48 -3.85 17.48
CA GLU A 134 8.83 -2.83 18.31
C GLU A 134 7.53 -3.29 18.99
N GLY A 135 7.13 -4.56 18.82
CA GLY A 135 5.91 -5.14 19.39
C GLY A 135 4.63 -4.59 18.77
N GLU A 136 4.69 -4.13 17.53
CA GLU A 136 3.57 -3.55 16.80
C GLU A 136 2.67 -4.63 16.15
N PRO A 137 1.35 -4.40 16.00
CA PRO A 137 0.44 -5.34 15.34
C PRO A 137 0.79 -5.60 13.87
N VAL A 138 1.41 -6.76 13.60
CA VAL A 138 1.73 -7.19 12.23
C VAL A 138 0.59 -7.96 11.55
N ASN A 139 -0.50 -8.25 12.26
CA ASN A 139 -1.70 -8.83 11.67
C ASN A 139 -2.37 -7.91 10.64
N ASN A 140 -2.12 -6.59 10.68
CA ASN A 140 -2.56 -5.66 9.65
C ASN A 140 -1.63 -5.64 8.43
N ILE A 141 -0.49 -6.34 8.46
CA ILE A 141 0.35 -6.50 7.28
C ILE A 141 -0.14 -7.71 6.49
N LEU A 142 -0.18 -7.56 5.16
CA LEU A 142 -0.30 -8.64 4.20
C LEU A 142 1.03 -8.70 3.43
N PRO A 143 1.96 -9.58 3.81
CA PRO A 143 3.20 -9.79 3.07
C PRO A 143 2.89 -10.19 1.62
N GLU A 144 3.69 -9.68 0.68
CA GLU A 144 3.62 -10.06 -0.75
C GLU A 144 3.63 -11.59 -0.94
N GLU A 145 4.46 -12.31 -0.17
CA GLU A 145 4.63 -13.76 -0.24
C GLU A 145 3.34 -14.53 0.12
N ASP A 146 2.52 -14.00 1.03
CA ASP A 146 1.25 -14.61 1.45
C ASP A 146 0.18 -14.53 0.34
N LEU A 147 0.29 -13.55 -0.56
CA LEU A 147 -0.59 -13.46 -1.75
C LEU A 147 -0.21 -14.50 -2.81
N LEU A 148 1.08 -14.81 -2.94
CA LEU A 148 1.57 -15.76 -3.95
C LEU A 148 1.40 -17.22 -3.49
N GLY A 149 1.45 -17.49 -2.19
CA GLY A 149 1.21 -18.84 -1.63
C GLY A 149 -0.25 -19.34 -1.70
N ASN A 150 -1.19 -18.47 -2.08
CA ASN A 150 -2.61 -18.77 -2.23
C ASN A 150 -3.10 -18.72 -3.70
N ALA A 151 -2.18 -18.70 -4.67
CA ALA A 151 -2.46 -18.51 -6.10
C ALA A 151 -2.73 -19.80 -6.89
#